data_AF-A0A965H1R9-F1
#
_entry.id   AF-A0A965H1R9-F1
#
_cell.length_a   1.000
_cell.length_b   1.000
_cell.length_c   1.000
_cell.angle_alpha   90.00
_cell.angle_beta   90.00
_cell.angle_gamma   90.00
#
_symmetry.space_group_name_H-M   'P 1'
#
loop_
_entity.id
_entity.type
_entity.pdbx_description
1 polymer ?
#
loop_
_entity_poly.entity_id
_entity_poly.type
_entity_poly.pdbx_seq_one_letter_code
_entity_poly.pdbx_strand_id
1 'polypeptide(L)'
;MLHRLLRQGDRVSVGDLELEVLHCPGHTPGHVVFFQRAARCAIVGDVIFAGSIGRSDFPRGDHAQLLASIRERLFPLGNDVTFLPGHGPTSTFGEERRSNPFVADRLFAGR
;
A
#
# COMPACT_ATOMS: atom_id res chain seq x y z
N MET A 1 28.04 -8.24 -6.79
CA MET A 1 26.83 -7.47 -6.47
C MET A 1 25.80 -8.44 -5.90
N LEU A 2 25.54 -8.40 -4.59
CA LEU A 2 24.53 -9.25 -3.98
C LEU A 2 23.17 -8.57 -4.16
N HIS A 3 22.31 -9.15 -5.00
CA HIS A 3 20.92 -8.73 -5.11
C HIS A 3 20.11 -9.48 -4.05
N ARG A 4 19.31 -8.76 -3.26
CA ARG A 4 18.37 -9.35 -2.31
C ARG A 4 16.94 -9.21 -2.86
N LEU A 5 16.26 -10.34 -3.02
CA LEU A 5 14.81 -10.36 -3.26
C LEU A 5 14.10 -10.11 -1.93
N LEU A 6 13.11 -9.22 -1.94
CA LEU A 6 12.29 -8.93 -0.77
C LEU A 6 10.98 -9.71 -0.83
N ARG A 7 10.54 -10.22 0.33
CA ARG A 7 9.29 -10.97 0.48
C ARG A 7 8.36 -10.31 1.50
N GLN A 8 7.08 -10.67 1.46
CA GLN A 8 6.13 -10.31 2.51
C GLN A 8 6.70 -10.66 3.91
N GLY A 9 6.69 -9.69 4.81
CA GLY A 9 7.15 -9.86 6.19
C GLY A 9 8.65 -9.69 6.39
N ASP A 10 9.42 -9.49 5.32
CA ASP A 10 10.82 -9.10 5.44
C ASP A 10 10.96 -7.75 6.13
N ARG A 11 12.16 -7.51 6.68
CA ARG A 11 12.58 -6.21 7.17
C ARG A 11 13.84 -5.72 6.45
N VAL A 12 13.92 -4.41 6.27
CA VAL A 12 15.06 -3.71 5.68
C VAL A 12 15.51 -2.61 6.63
N SER A 13 16.80 -2.57 6.94
CA SER A 13 17.38 -1.55 7.83
C SER A 13 18.15 -0.51 7.02
N VAL A 14 17.96 0.77 7.36
CA VAL A 14 18.72 1.90 6.81
C VAL A 14 19.17 2.78 7.97
N GLY A 15 20.42 2.63 8.40
CA GLY A 15 20.86 3.14 9.70
C GLY A 15 20.00 2.53 10.81
N ASP A 16 19.43 3.38 11.67
CA ASP A 16 18.55 2.98 12.77
C ASP A 16 17.08 2.81 12.35
N LEU A 17 16.74 3.07 11.09
CA LEU A 17 15.39 2.87 10.58
C LEU A 17 15.16 1.40 10.22
N GLU A 18 14.04 0.86 10.68
CA GLU A 18 13.55 -0.46 10.27
C GLU A 18 12.28 -0.29 9.43
N LEU A 19 12.28 -0.87 8.23
CA LEU A 19 11.18 -0.85 7.28
C LEU A 19 10.61 -2.27 7.13
N GLU A 20 9.34 -2.44 7.46
CA GLU A 20 8.59 -3.66 7.20
C GLU A 20 8.18 -3.71 5.72
N VAL A 21 8.41 -4.86 5.07
CA VAL A 21 8.05 -5.09 3.67
C VAL A 21 6.69 -5.76 3.59
N LEU A 22 5.79 -5.15 2.84
CA LEU A 22 4.47 -5.69 2.50
C LEU A 22 4.41 -5.93 0.99
N HIS A 23 4.12 -7.15 0.56
CA HIS A 23 3.83 -7.46 -0.83
C HIS A 23 2.39 -7.06 -1.13
N CYS A 24 2.23 -6.09 -2.03
CA CYS A 24 0.96 -5.46 -2.36
C CYS A 24 0.73 -5.50 -3.88
N PRO A 25 0.56 -6.69 -4.47
CA PRO A 25 0.40 -6.82 -5.91
C PRO A 25 -0.95 -6.27 -6.41
N GLY A 26 -1.04 -6.06 -7.72
CA GLY A 26 -2.26 -5.66 -8.41
C GLY A 26 -2.03 -4.53 -9.41
N HIS A 27 -1.29 -3.48 -9.03
CA HIS A 27 -0.73 -2.54 -10.01
C HIS A 27 0.32 -3.23 -10.87
N THR A 28 1.23 -3.97 -10.22
CA THR A 28 2.12 -4.94 -10.84
C THR A 28 2.24 -6.17 -9.94
N PRO A 29 2.67 -7.35 -10.44
CA PRO A 29 2.77 -8.57 -9.63
C PRO A 29 3.82 -8.51 -8.51
N GLY A 30 4.85 -7.68 -8.66
CA GLY A 30 6.00 -7.61 -7.76
C GLY A 30 5.99 -6.41 -6.81
N HIS A 31 4.89 -5.65 -6.76
CA HIS A 31 4.86 -4.40 -6.02
C HIS A 31 4.99 -4.63 -4.50
N VAL A 32 5.86 -3.86 -3.85
CA VAL A 32 6.05 -3.87 -2.40
C VAL A 32 5.89 -2.47 -1.81
N VAL A 33 5.35 -2.43 -0.60
CA VAL A 33 5.23 -1.24 0.25
C VAL A 33 6.22 -1.36 1.41
N PHE A 34 6.82 -0.23 1.79
CA PHE A 34 7.66 -0.14 2.98
C PHE A 34 6.92 0.60 4.08
N PHE A 35 6.72 -0.04 5.22
CA PHE A 35 6.07 0.54 6.38
C PHE A 35 7.08 0.78 7.50
N GLN A 36 7.15 2.03 7.98
CA GLN A 36 7.92 2.42 9.15
C GLN A 36 6.94 2.55 10.32
N ARG A 37 7.01 1.61 11.26
CA ARG A 37 6.04 1.49 12.36
C ARG A 37 6.10 2.63 13.38
N ALA A 38 7.29 3.04 13.79
CA ALA A 38 7.48 4.08 14.81
C ALA A 38 7.02 5.47 14.34
N ALA A 39 7.24 5.80 13.07
CA ALA A 39 6.89 7.05 12.42
C ALA A 39 5.45 7.04 11.87
N ARG A 40 4.74 5.90 11.92
CA ARG A 40 3.39 5.72 11.36
C ARG A 40 3.32 6.20 9.91
N CYS A 41 4.30 5.79 9.10
CA CYS A 41 4.44 6.21 7.71
C CYS A 41 4.67 5.02 6.77
N ALA A 42 4.06 5.04 5.58
CA ALA A 42 4.25 4.02 4.55
C ALA A 42 4.64 4.63 3.19
N ILE A 43 5.66 4.08 2.54
CA ILE A 43 5.98 4.38 1.14
C ILE A 43 5.23 3.35 0.29
N VAL A 44 4.16 3.79 -0.38
CA VAL A 44 3.19 2.88 -1.02
C VAL A 44 3.34 2.77 -2.54
N GLY A 45 4.17 3.62 -3.16
CA GLY A 45 4.31 3.68 -4.61
C GLY A 45 2.94 3.84 -5.29
N ASP A 46 2.70 3.08 -6.36
CA ASP A 46 1.48 3.14 -7.15
C ASP A 46 0.39 2.13 -6.72
N VAL A 47 0.32 1.80 -5.43
CA VAL A 47 -0.78 0.96 -4.89
C VAL A 47 -2.02 1.82 -4.60
N ILE A 48 -1.86 2.88 -3.81
CA ILE A 48 -2.94 3.78 -3.39
C ILE A 48 -2.50 5.25 -3.48
N PHE A 49 -3.43 6.12 -3.86
CA PHE A 49 -3.23 7.57 -3.96
C PHE A 49 -4.29 8.31 -3.16
N ALA A 50 -4.09 9.61 -2.90
CA ALA A 50 -5.13 10.46 -2.34
C ALA A 50 -6.36 10.49 -3.26
N GLY A 51 -7.47 9.88 -2.83
CA GLY A 51 -8.72 9.80 -3.59
C GLY A 51 -8.68 8.90 -4.84
N SER A 52 -7.66 8.06 -5.01
CA SER A 52 -7.53 7.15 -6.16
C SER A 52 -6.70 5.89 -5.84
N ILE A 53 -6.48 5.01 -6.81
CA ILE A 53 -5.64 3.80 -6.71
C ILE A 53 -4.77 3.62 -7.95
N GLY A 54 -3.77 2.73 -7.85
CA GLY A 54 -2.97 2.28 -8.99
C GLY A 54 -3.82 1.83 -10.19
N ARG A 55 -3.35 2.10 -11.41
CA ARG A 55 -3.92 1.46 -12.59
C ARG A 55 -3.61 -0.05 -12.57
N SER A 56 -4.51 -0.87 -13.12
CA SER A 56 -4.38 -2.35 -13.13
C SER A 56 -4.71 -2.95 -14.50
N ASP A 57 -4.82 -2.12 -15.52
CA ASP A 57 -5.24 -2.46 -16.89
C ASP A 57 -4.07 -2.77 -17.83
N PHE A 58 -2.82 -2.67 -17.36
CA PHE A 58 -1.63 -3.07 -18.09
C PHE A 58 -1.34 -4.57 -17.94
N PRO A 59 -0.51 -5.18 -18.82
CA PRO A 59 -0.19 -6.60 -18.73
C PRO A 59 0.30 -7.01 -17.34
N ARG A 60 -0.33 -8.05 -16.78
CA ARG A 60 -0.12 -8.58 -15.42
C ARG A 60 -0.60 -7.67 -14.28
N GLY A 61 -1.31 -6.59 -14.58
CA GLY A 61 -2.14 -5.90 -13.60
C GLY A 61 -3.37 -6.74 -13.25
N ASP A 62 -3.85 -6.60 -12.03
CA ASP A 62 -5.03 -7.28 -11.50
C ASP A 62 -5.78 -6.35 -10.54
N HIS A 63 -6.97 -5.93 -10.94
CA HIS A 63 -7.78 -4.98 -10.17
C HIS A 63 -8.28 -5.57 -8.85
N ALA A 64 -8.77 -6.81 -8.86
CA ALA A 64 -9.28 -7.44 -7.65
C ALA A 64 -8.15 -7.64 -6.63
N GLN A 65 -6.98 -8.05 -7.11
CA GLN A 65 -5.80 -8.19 -6.28
C GLN A 65 -5.31 -6.84 -5.74
N LEU A 66 -5.39 -5.75 -6.51
CA LEU A 66 -5.04 -4.41 -6.04
C LEU A 66 -5.95 -3.98 -4.88
N LEU A 67 -7.26 -4.15 -5.02
CA LEU A 67 -8.24 -3.83 -3.98
C LEU A 67 -7.98 -4.68 -2.71
N ALA A 68 -7.71 -5.97 -2.87
CA ALA A 68 -7.36 -6.87 -1.77
C ALA A 68 -6.07 -6.44 -1.06
N SER A 69 -4.99 -6.13 -1.81
CA SER A 69 -3.74 -5.62 -1.26
C SER A 69 -3.95 -4.38 -0.39
N ILE A 70 -4.74 -3.42 -0.85
CA ILE A 70 -5.04 -2.20 -0.09
C ILE A 70 -5.80 -2.54 1.19
N ARG A 71 -6.89 -3.32 1.08
CA ARG A 71 -7.81 -3.57 2.20
C ARG A 71 -7.25 -4.55 3.24
N GLU A 72 -6.49 -5.54 2.82
CA GLU A 72 -5.99 -6.61 3.67
C GLU A 72 -4.55 -6.39 4.16
N ARG A 73 -3.77 -5.53 3.49
CA ARG A 73 -2.38 -5.23 3.91
C ARG A 73 -2.21 -3.83 4.45
N LEU A 74 -2.77 -2.81 3.79
CA LEU A 74 -2.50 -1.42 4.16
C LEU A 74 -3.46 -0.91 5.23
N PHE A 75 -4.75 -1.11 5.04
CA PHE A 75 -5.77 -0.65 5.98
C PHE A 75 -5.66 -1.21 7.41
N PRO A 76 -5.17 -2.44 7.64
CA PRO A 76 -4.91 -2.95 8.99
C PRO A 76 -3.73 -2.29 9.72
N LEU A 77 -2.88 -1.50 9.04
CA LEU A 77 -1.75 -0.80 9.67
C LEU A 77 -2.20 0.33 10.61
N GLY A 78 -3.41 0.86 10.39
CA GLY A 78 -4.07 1.84 11.23
C GLY A 78 -4.46 3.12 10.47
N ASN A 79 -5.51 3.78 10.97
CA ASN A 79 -6.12 4.94 10.32
C ASN A 79 -5.23 6.19 10.35
N ASP A 80 -4.35 6.30 11.34
CA ASP A 80 -3.41 7.39 11.57
C ASP A 80 -2.11 7.25 10.75
N VAL A 81 -1.95 6.18 9.97
CA VAL A 81 -0.77 6.00 9.12
C VAL A 81 -0.86 6.92 7.90
N THR A 82 0.13 7.81 7.78
CA THR A 82 0.34 8.63 6.58
C THR A 82 1.01 7.77 5.50
N PHE A 83 0.61 7.93 4.24
CA PHE A 83 1.32 7.30 3.13
C PHE A 83 1.92 8.31 2.15
N LEU A 84 3.07 7.94 1.60
CA LEU A 84 3.80 8.60 0.54
C LEU A 84 3.55 7.84 -0.77
N PRO A 85 2.67 8.33 -1.66
CA PRO A 85 2.43 7.67 -2.95
C PRO A 85 3.57 7.88 -3.93
N GLY A 86 3.58 7.10 -5.00
CA GLY A 86 4.49 7.33 -6.14
C GLY A 86 4.19 8.65 -6.87
N HIS A 87 2.94 9.12 -6.80
CA HIS A 87 2.44 10.29 -7.51
C HIS A 87 1.39 11.04 -6.68
N GLY A 88 1.34 12.36 -6.83
CA GLY A 88 0.33 13.20 -6.18
C GLY A 88 0.61 13.48 -4.69
N PRO A 89 -0.35 14.06 -3.96
CA PRO A 89 -0.17 14.44 -2.56
C PRO A 89 -0.26 13.24 -1.62
N THR A 90 0.28 13.41 -0.42
CA THR A 90 0.14 12.44 0.68
C THR A 90 -1.30 12.40 1.21
N SER A 91 -1.67 11.28 1.83
CA SER A 91 -2.94 11.12 2.55
C SER A 91 -2.74 10.12 3.70
N THR A 92 -3.81 9.75 4.41
CA THR A 92 -3.80 8.73 5.47
C THR A 92 -4.68 7.55 5.09
N PHE A 93 -4.37 6.34 5.57
CA PHE A 93 -5.25 5.20 5.34
C PHE A 93 -6.65 5.43 5.92
N GLY A 94 -6.76 6.15 7.04
CA GLY A 94 -8.06 6.51 7.61
C GLY A 94 -8.90 7.40 6.70
N GLU A 95 -8.29 8.38 6.02
CA GLU A 95 -8.98 9.20 5.03
C GLU A 95 -9.46 8.36 3.86
N GLU A 96 -8.58 7.54 3.27
CA GLU A 96 -8.95 6.73 2.11
C GLU A 96 -10.01 5.65 2.45
N ARG A 97 -10.00 5.10 3.66
CA ARG A 97 -11.07 4.20 4.14
C ARG A 97 -12.44 4.87 4.18
N ARG A 98 -12.49 6.19 4.41
CA ARG A 98 -13.75 6.96 4.46
C ARG A 98 -14.20 7.40 3.07
N SER A 99 -13.29 7.94 2.28
CA SER A 99 -13.64 8.76 1.11
C SER A 99 -13.19 8.19 -0.23
N ASN A 100 -12.22 7.29 -0.29
CA ASN A 100 -11.66 6.81 -1.55
C ASN A 100 -12.75 6.09 -2.38
N PRO A 101 -13.00 6.52 -3.63
CA PRO A 101 -14.10 5.99 -4.45
C PRO A 101 -13.91 4.54 -4.91
N PHE A 102 -12.73 3.94 -4.71
CA PHE A 102 -12.44 2.56 -5.10
C PHE A 102 -12.37 1.59 -3.92
N VAL A 103 -11.87 2.06 -2.77
CA VAL A 103 -11.52 1.19 -1.63
C VAL A 103 -12.19 1.55 -0.31
N ALA A 104 -12.96 2.64 -0.24
CA ALA A 104 -13.65 3.04 0.99
C ALA A 104 -14.51 1.91 1.56
N ASP A 105 -14.60 1.83 2.90
CA ASP A 105 -15.26 0.73 3.60
C ASP A 105 -16.72 0.55 3.20
N ARG A 106 -17.42 1.66 2.89
CA ARG A 106 -18.81 1.64 2.41
C ARG A 106 -19.02 0.81 1.12
N LEU A 107 -17.97 0.63 0.30
CA LEU A 107 -18.04 -0.13 -0.94
C LEU A 107 -17.97 -1.65 -0.72
N PHE A 108 -17.60 -2.07 0.50
CA PHE A 108 -17.38 -3.47 0.87
C PHE A 108 -18.20 -3.89 2.10
N ALA A 109 -19.02 -3.00 2.66
CA ALA A 109 -19.94 -3.33 3.73
C ALA A 109 -21.04 -4.26 3.21
N GLY A 110 -21.23 -5.42 3.85
CA GLY A 110 -22.27 -6.39 3.50
C GLY A 110 -21.92 -7.37 2.38
N ARG A 111 -20.63 -7.49 2.03
CA ARG A 111 -20.09 -8.60 1.23
C ARG A 111 -19.37 -9.61 2.12
#